data_AF-K9KB47-F1
#
_entry.id   AF-K9KB47-F1
#
_cell.length_a   1.000
_cell.length_b   1.000
_cell.length_c   1.000
_cell.angle_alpha   90.00
_cell.angle_beta   90.00
_cell.angle_gamma   90.00
#
_symmetry.space_group_name_H-M   'P 1'
#
loop_
_entity.id
_entity.type
_entity.pdbx_description
1 polymer ?
#
loop_
_entity_poly.entity_id
_entity_poly.type
_entity_poly.pdbx_seq_one_letter_code
_entity_poly.pdbx_strand_id
1 'polypeptide(L)'
;PIVLAINKCDKAEADPEKVKKELLAYDVVCEDYGGDVQAVHVSALTGDNLMALAEATIALAEMLELKADPAGPVEGTVIESFTDKGRGPVTTAIIQRGTLRKGSILVAGKSWAKVRLMFDENGKTVNEASPSMPVGITGWRDLPSAGDEILEVESEPRAREVVDWRKYEQEQEKNIEDLKMIEEKRKEHQEAHRKAREKYGTLNWKERSFMKYQEKKEQKPLKSKEKTERDSNVLPIIIKGDVDGSVEAILNIMDTYDASHECELELVHFGVGDISENDVNLAETFRGVIYGFNVNAGNVIQQSAAKKRVKIKLHKIIYRLVEDLQEELSSRLPCTVEEHPIGEASILATFSVAEGKKKVPVAGCRVQKGQLEKQKKFKLIRNGHVIWKGSLTSLKHHKDDVSVIKTGMDCGLSLDEEKIEFKVGDEIVCYEEKEVLAKTSWDPGF
;
A
#
# COMPACT_ATOMS: atom_id res chain seq x y z
N PRO A 1 -14.09 27.66 16.58
CA PRO A 1 -14.96 28.62 15.86
C PRO A 1 -15.08 28.21 14.39
N ILE A 2 -16.29 28.14 13.86
CA ILE A 2 -16.55 27.72 12.48
C ILE A 2 -17.55 28.68 11.84
N VAL A 3 -17.38 28.94 10.54
CA VAL A 3 -18.35 29.66 9.71
C VAL A 3 -18.80 28.70 8.63
N LEU A 4 -20.11 28.50 8.48
CA LEU A 4 -20.67 27.61 7.48
C LEU A 4 -20.91 28.38 6.18
N ALA A 5 -20.14 28.08 5.14
CA ALA A 5 -20.36 28.61 3.79
C ALA A 5 -21.06 27.55 2.91
N ILE A 6 -22.37 27.71 2.67
CA ILE A 6 -23.15 26.83 1.80
C ILE A 6 -22.95 27.26 0.35
N ASN A 7 -22.10 26.54 -0.38
CA ASN A 7 -21.73 26.89 -1.76
C ASN A 7 -22.71 26.30 -2.80
N LYS A 8 -22.59 26.74 -4.07
CA LYS A 8 -23.38 26.31 -5.24
C LYS A 8 -24.86 26.69 -5.18
N CYS A 9 -25.17 27.80 -4.52
CA CYS A 9 -26.55 28.34 -4.44
C CYS A 9 -27.12 28.84 -5.78
N ASP A 10 -26.28 28.95 -6.82
CA ASP A 10 -26.70 29.24 -8.20
C ASP A 10 -27.42 28.08 -8.90
N LYS A 11 -27.37 26.86 -8.35
CA LYS A 11 -28.01 25.68 -8.94
C LYS A 11 -29.49 25.60 -8.60
N ALA A 12 -30.30 25.12 -9.55
CA ALA A 12 -31.73 24.91 -9.35
C ALA A 12 -32.07 23.91 -8.23
N GLU A 13 -31.18 22.95 -7.95
CA GLU A 13 -31.32 21.96 -6.89
C GLU A 13 -30.73 22.41 -5.54
N ALA A 14 -30.26 23.66 -5.44
CA ALA A 14 -29.67 24.17 -4.21
C ALA A 14 -30.74 24.26 -3.11
N ASP A 15 -30.51 23.52 -2.01
CA ASP A 15 -31.37 23.53 -0.83
C ASP A 15 -30.53 23.76 0.44
N PRO A 16 -30.30 25.03 0.81
CA PRO A 16 -29.54 25.35 2.02
C PRO A 16 -30.21 24.87 3.31
N GLU A 17 -31.54 24.78 3.35
CA GLU A 17 -32.27 24.33 4.53
C GLU A 17 -32.04 22.86 4.81
N LYS A 18 -31.96 22.04 3.76
CA LYS A 18 -31.56 20.63 3.90
C LYS A 18 -30.16 20.50 4.52
N VAL A 19 -29.18 21.28 4.05
CA VAL A 19 -27.80 21.25 4.58
C VAL A 19 -27.78 21.61 6.06
N LYS A 20 -28.49 22.67 6.48
CA LYS A 20 -28.57 23.07 7.89
C LYS A 20 -29.19 21.97 8.75
N LYS A 21 -30.25 21.31 8.27
CA LYS A 21 -30.88 20.18 8.99
C LYS A 21 -29.97 18.97 9.13
N GLU A 22 -29.19 18.65 8.09
CA GLU A 22 -28.21 17.56 8.15
C GLU A 22 -27.08 17.88 9.13
N LEU A 23 -26.65 19.14 9.22
CA LEU A 23 -25.64 19.58 10.18
C LEU A 23 -26.09 19.48 11.64
N LEU A 24 -27.39 19.59 11.93
CA LEU A 24 -27.92 19.32 13.26
C LEU A 24 -27.65 17.88 13.73
N ALA A 25 -27.54 16.91 12.80
CA ALA A 25 -27.19 15.53 13.13
C ALA A 25 -25.72 15.34 13.55
N TYR A 26 -24.87 16.33 13.25
CA TYR A 26 -23.45 16.36 13.61
C TYR A 26 -23.16 17.40 14.72
N ASP A 27 -24.20 17.79 15.48
CA ASP A 27 -24.12 18.79 16.55
C ASP A 27 -23.61 20.18 16.11
N VAL A 28 -23.78 20.51 14.82
CA VAL A 28 -23.46 21.83 14.26
C VAL A 28 -24.75 22.64 14.14
N VAL A 29 -25.00 23.52 15.11
CA VAL A 29 -26.23 24.32 15.20
C VAL A 29 -26.02 25.69 14.57
N CYS A 30 -26.75 25.96 13.48
CA CYS A 30 -26.69 27.24 12.77
C CYS A 30 -27.44 28.36 13.53
N GLU A 31 -27.08 29.62 13.26
CA GLU A 31 -27.74 30.82 13.85
C GLU A 31 -29.26 30.81 13.71
N ASP A 32 -29.80 30.35 12.57
CA ASP A 32 -31.24 30.26 12.35
C ASP A 32 -31.97 29.36 13.36
N TYR A 33 -31.24 28.40 13.95
CA TYR A 33 -31.73 27.47 14.95
C TYR A 33 -31.31 27.87 16.37
N GLY A 34 -30.76 29.09 16.55
CA GLY A 34 -30.31 29.63 17.82
C GLY A 34 -28.93 29.18 18.27
N GLY A 35 -28.09 28.66 17.36
CA GLY A 35 -26.70 28.32 17.64
C GLY A 35 -25.72 29.45 17.29
N ASP A 36 -24.43 29.19 17.49
CA ASP A 36 -23.35 30.18 17.29
C ASP A 36 -22.69 30.07 15.91
N VAL A 37 -23.14 29.14 15.05
CA VAL A 37 -22.54 28.91 13.73
C VAL A 37 -23.23 29.78 12.70
N GLN A 38 -22.54 30.82 12.25
CA GLN A 38 -23.04 31.68 11.19
C GLN A 38 -23.07 30.93 9.86
N ALA A 39 -24.26 30.88 9.25
CA ALA A 39 -24.50 30.20 7.98
C ALA A 39 -24.68 31.22 6.85
N VAL A 40 -23.75 31.24 5.89
CA VAL A 40 -23.78 32.14 4.73
C VAL A 40 -23.99 31.33 3.46
N HIS A 41 -25.03 31.68 2.70
CA HIS A 41 -25.32 31.06 1.40
C HIS A 41 -24.52 31.76 0.31
N VAL A 42 -23.67 31.03 -0.41
CA VAL A 42 -22.70 31.60 -1.35
C VAL A 42 -22.81 30.92 -2.71
N SER A 43 -22.52 31.65 -3.78
CA SER A 43 -22.19 31.06 -5.07
C SER A 43 -20.79 31.49 -5.48
N ALA A 44 -19.81 30.58 -5.37
CA ALA A 44 -18.43 30.86 -5.72
C ALA A 44 -18.23 31.19 -7.21
N LEU A 45 -19.12 30.72 -8.10
CA LEU A 45 -19.04 30.98 -9.54
C LEU A 45 -19.55 32.37 -9.91
N THR A 46 -20.68 32.78 -9.33
CA THR A 46 -21.31 34.07 -9.64
C THR A 46 -20.78 35.19 -8.74
N GLY A 47 -20.09 34.84 -7.65
CA GLY A 47 -19.62 35.77 -6.63
C GLY A 47 -20.70 36.20 -5.64
N ASP A 48 -21.84 35.51 -5.63
CA ASP A 48 -22.97 35.87 -4.76
C ASP A 48 -22.61 35.68 -3.27
N ASN A 49 -22.98 36.67 -2.45
CA ASN A 49 -22.77 36.72 -0.99
C ASN A 49 -21.34 36.51 -0.47
N LEU A 50 -20.31 36.69 -1.30
CA LEU A 50 -18.91 36.66 -0.84
C LEU A 50 -18.61 37.78 0.18
N MET A 51 -19.24 38.95 0.03
CA MET A 51 -19.12 40.06 0.99
C MET A 51 -19.71 39.71 2.35
N ALA A 52 -20.87 39.04 2.36
CA ALA A 52 -21.49 38.59 3.60
C ALA A 52 -20.62 37.55 4.33
N LEU A 53 -19.95 36.65 3.59
CA LEU A 53 -19.01 35.69 4.18
C LEU A 53 -17.78 36.39 4.77
N ALA A 54 -17.27 37.43 4.10
CA ALA A 54 -16.17 38.23 4.62
C ALA A 54 -16.57 38.97 5.91
N GLU A 55 -17.73 39.62 5.93
CA GLU A 55 -18.28 40.29 7.12
C GLU A 55 -18.51 39.32 8.28
N ALA A 56 -19.07 38.13 8.01
CA ALA A 56 -19.24 37.06 8.98
C ALA A 56 -17.90 36.64 9.61
N THR A 57 -16.87 36.46 8.79
CA THR A 57 -15.53 36.08 9.24
C THR A 57 -14.88 37.18 10.08
N ILE A 58 -15.05 38.45 9.70
CA ILE A 58 -14.54 39.61 10.45
C ILE A 58 -15.26 39.72 11.80
N ALA A 59 -16.59 39.62 11.83
CA ALA A 59 -17.36 39.67 13.07
C ALA A 59 -16.94 38.56 14.05
N LEU A 60 -16.73 37.34 13.54
CA LEU A 60 -16.22 36.24 14.36
C LEU A 60 -14.80 36.52 14.88
N ALA A 61 -13.92 37.07 14.04
CA ALA A 61 -12.55 37.40 14.44
C ALA A 61 -12.49 38.51 15.50
N GLU A 62 -13.35 39.52 15.40
CA GLU A 62 -13.49 40.59 16.40
C GLU A 62 -13.99 40.04 17.73
N MET A 63 -14.98 39.14 17.70
CA MET A 63 -15.51 38.46 18.89
C MET A 63 -14.45 37.61 19.61
N LEU A 64 -13.51 37.01 18.86
CA LEU A 64 -12.42 36.21 19.42
C LEU A 64 -11.31 37.04 20.05
N GLU A 65 -11.29 38.36 19.86
CA GLU A 65 -10.24 39.27 20.33
C GLU A 65 -8.81 38.76 20.06
N LEU A 66 -8.54 38.37 18.81
CA LEU A 66 -7.25 37.79 18.41
C LEU A 66 -6.08 38.72 18.79
N LYS A 67 -5.09 38.17 19.49
CA LYS A 67 -3.90 38.88 19.99
C LYS A 67 -2.63 38.13 19.58
N ALA A 68 -1.58 38.88 19.27
CA ALA A 68 -0.25 38.35 19.03
C ALA A 68 0.82 39.29 19.60
N ASP A 69 1.95 38.73 20.02
CA ASP A 69 3.11 39.50 20.48
C ASP A 69 4.10 39.70 19.33
N PRO A 70 4.29 40.93 18.80
CA PRO A 70 5.25 41.18 17.73
C PRO A 70 6.70 41.34 18.22
N ALA A 71 6.93 41.57 19.51
CA ALA A 71 8.23 41.95 20.08
C ALA A 71 9.05 40.74 20.56
N GLY A 72 8.38 39.65 20.94
CA GLY A 72 9.02 38.42 21.38
C GLY A 72 9.79 37.66 20.28
N PRO A 73 10.48 36.57 20.65
CA PRO A 73 11.11 35.68 19.69
C PRO A 73 10.07 35.03 18.78
N VAL A 74 10.51 34.63 17.59
CA VAL A 74 9.60 34.02 16.61
C VAL A 74 9.16 32.63 17.04
N GLU A 75 7.85 32.44 16.98
CA GLU A 75 7.21 31.13 16.96
C GLU A 75 6.36 31.03 15.71
N GLY A 76 6.35 29.87 15.09
CA GLY A 76 5.54 29.62 13.91
C GLY A 76 5.24 28.16 13.74
N THR A 77 4.48 27.84 12.69
CA THR A 77 4.20 26.46 12.32
C THR A 77 4.49 26.27 10.85
N VAL A 78 5.17 25.18 10.52
CA VAL A 78 5.40 24.76 9.14
C VAL A 78 4.08 24.28 8.56
N ILE A 79 3.65 24.88 7.45
CA ILE A 79 2.50 24.40 6.67
C ILE A 79 2.97 23.30 5.72
N GLU A 80 3.99 23.61 4.93
CA GLU A 80 4.53 22.72 3.91
C GLU A 80 6.04 22.88 3.80
N SER A 81 6.71 21.79 3.44
CA SER A 81 8.13 21.76 3.18
C SER A 81 8.40 21.14 1.82
N PHE A 82 9.25 21.78 1.02
CA PHE A 82 9.63 21.31 -0.31
C PHE A 82 11.07 21.68 -0.67
N THR A 83 11.58 21.11 -1.77
CA THR A 83 12.92 21.42 -2.27
C THR A 83 12.84 22.17 -3.58
N ASP A 84 13.38 23.39 -3.61
CA ASP A 84 13.43 24.23 -4.81
C ASP A 84 14.81 24.17 -5.49
N LYS A 85 14.79 24.08 -6.83
CA LYS A 85 16.00 24.07 -7.67
C LYS A 85 16.62 25.47 -7.72
N GLY A 86 17.50 25.74 -6.77
CA GLY A 86 18.29 26.97 -6.70
C GLY A 86 18.24 27.60 -5.31
N ARG A 87 17.11 27.49 -4.62
CA ARG A 87 16.96 27.99 -3.24
C ARG A 87 17.29 26.94 -2.18
N GLY A 88 17.31 25.65 -2.55
CA GLY A 88 17.57 24.55 -1.63
C GLY A 88 16.29 24.12 -0.91
N PRO A 89 16.36 23.66 0.35
CA PRO A 89 15.18 23.31 1.13
C PRO A 89 14.44 24.57 1.58
N VAL A 90 13.13 24.55 1.38
CA VAL A 90 12.22 25.69 1.55
C VAL A 90 11.00 25.23 2.35
N THR A 91 10.49 26.12 3.20
CA THR A 91 9.25 25.87 3.94
C THR A 91 8.30 27.03 3.79
N THR A 92 7.00 26.75 3.72
CA THR A 92 5.95 27.73 3.91
C THR A 92 5.51 27.64 5.36
N ALA A 93 5.54 28.74 6.10
CA ALA A 93 5.21 28.77 7.51
C ALA A 93 4.28 29.94 7.85
N ILE A 94 3.42 29.76 8.86
CA ILE A 94 2.67 30.86 9.46
C ILE A 94 3.38 31.28 10.73
N ILE A 95 3.71 32.56 10.85
CA ILE A 95 4.26 33.13 12.09
C ILE A 95 3.11 33.27 13.08
N GLN A 96 3.23 32.67 14.27
CA GLN A 96 2.23 32.78 15.33
C GLN A 96 2.50 33.96 16.25
N ARG A 97 3.77 34.17 16.62
CA ARG A 97 4.24 35.32 17.41
C ARG A 97 5.67 35.69 17.01
N GLY A 98 6.09 36.87 17.43
CA GLY A 98 7.36 37.49 17.09
C GLY A 98 7.38 38.07 15.68
N THR A 99 8.43 38.82 15.38
CA THR A 99 8.67 39.37 14.04
C THR A 99 9.89 38.68 13.43
N LEU A 100 9.67 37.86 12.41
CA LEU A 100 10.74 37.15 11.74
C LEU A 100 11.54 38.06 10.82
N ARG A 101 12.86 38.02 10.95
CA ARG A 101 13.80 38.86 10.20
C ARG A 101 14.82 38.01 9.46
N LYS A 102 15.36 38.56 8.38
CA LYS A 102 16.48 37.92 7.68
C LYS A 102 17.68 37.77 8.62
N GLY A 103 18.27 36.58 8.64
CA GLY A 103 19.41 36.24 9.48
C GLY A 103 19.05 35.59 10.82
N SER A 104 17.77 35.57 11.20
CA SER A 104 17.26 34.79 12.34
C SER A 104 17.61 33.31 12.22
N ILE A 105 17.71 32.65 13.37
CA ILE A 105 18.11 31.26 13.48
C ILE A 105 16.93 30.49 14.05
N LEU A 106 16.44 29.53 13.28
CA LEU A 106 15.22 28.81 13.56
C LEU A 106 15.52 27.33 13.77
N VAL A 107 14.74 26.71 14.63
CA VAL A 107 14.72 25.26 14.85
C VAL A 107 13.30 24.76 14.62
N ALA A 108 13.15 23.71 13.81
CA ALA A 108 11.88 23.02 13.61
C ALA A 108 12.14 21.52 13.55
N GLY A 109 11.41 20.77 14.38
CA GLY A 109 11.64 19.33 14.56
C GLY A 109 13.11 19.01 14.84
N LYS A 110 13.73 18.24 13.93
CA LYS A 110 15.15 17.81 13.98
C LYS A 110 16.05 18.57 13.00
N SER A 111 15.55 19.68 12.47
CA SER A 111 16.28 20.54 11.56
C SER A 111 16.43 21.93 12.13
N TRP A 112 17.39 22.67 11.58
CA TRP A 112 17.57 24.08 11.87
C TRP A 112 17.89 24.86 10.60
N ALA A 113 17.59 26.14 10.62
CA ALA A 113 17.85 27.07 9.53
C ALA A 113 18.52 28.34 10.03
N LYS A 114 19.32 28.93 9.14
CA LYS A 114 19.63 30.35 9.20
C LYS A 114 18.91 31.02 8.05
N VAL A 115 17.98 31.91 8.35
CA VAL A 115 17.10 32.54 7.35
C VAL A 115 17.93 33.35 6.36
N ARG A 116 17.99 32.88 5.11
CA ARG A 116 18.73 33.57 4.03
C ARG A 116 17.86 34.55 3.26
N LEU A 117 16.70 34.07 2.83
CA LEU A 117 15.68 34.81 2.13
C LEU A 117 14.32 34.41 2.70
N MET A 118 13.42 35.38 2.75
CA MET A 118 12.01 35.20 3.03
C MET A 118 11.20 35.69 1.84
N PHE A 119 10.10 35.04 1.54
CA PHE A 119 9.22 35.44 0.44
C PHE A 119 7.75 35.39 0.85
N ASP A 120 6.95 36.28 0.24
CA ASP A 120 5.49 36.29 0.37
C ASP A 120 4.84 35.22 -0.51
N GLU A 121 3.52 35.09 -0.42
CA GLU A 121 2.70 34.18 -1.23
C GLU A 121 2.79 34.45 -2.74
N ASN A 122 3.22 35.64 -3.14
CA ASN A 122 3.42 36.03 -4.54
C ASN A 122 4.87 35.79 -5.01
N GLY A 123 5.72 35.22 -4.17
CA GLY A 123 7.13 34.94 -4.45
C GLY A 123 8.06 36.16 -4.39
N LYS A 124 7.58 37.31 -3.90
CA LYS A 124 8.40 38.51 -3.71
C LYS A 124 9.18 38.41 -2.41
N THR A 125 10.43 38.87 -2.43
CA THR A 125 11.28 38.87 -1.24
C THR A 125 10.76 39.87 -0.21
N VAL A 126 10.60 39.41 1.03
CA VAL A 126 10.23 40.24 2.19
C VAL A 126 11.37 40.30 3.20
N ASN A 127 11.49 41.44 3.91
CA ASN A 127 12.55 41.65 4.91
C ASN A 127 12.11 41.29 6.33
N GLU A 128 10.81 41.38 6.59
CA GLU A 128 10.18 41.14 7.89
C GLU A 128 8.86 40.39 7.66
N ALA A 129 8.54 39.45 8.54
CA ALA A 129 7.24 38.78 8.59
C ALA A 129 6.67 38.92 10.01
N SER A 130 5.47 39.48 10.09
CA SER A 130 4.75 39.73 11.34
C SER A 130 3.81 38.56 11.68
N PRO A 131 3.26 38.50 12.91
CA PRO A 131 2.32 37.45 13.28
C PRO A 131 1.14 37.33 12.31
N SER A 132 0.67 36.10 12.11
CA SER A 132 -0.33 35.66 11.12
C SER A 132 0.06 35.77 9.65
N MET A 133 1.25 36.29 9.31
CA MET A 133 1.70 36.31 7.92
C MET A 133 2.21 34.93 7.49
N PRO A 134 1.75 34.41 6.33
CA PRO A 134 2.42 33.29 5.68
C PRO A 134 3.74 33.78 5.10
N VAL A 135 4.81 33.03 5.35
CA VAL A 135 6.14 33.36 4.85
C VAL A 135 6.85 32.10 4.38
N GLY A 136 7.44 32.21 3.21
CA GLY A 136 8.35 31.22 2.67
C GLY A 136 9.76 31.42 3.20
N ILE A 137 10.35 30.41 3.83
CA ILE A 137 11.63 30.47 4.52
C ILE A 137 12.66 29.59 3.80
N THR A 138 13.86 30.13 3.61
CA THR A 138 14.99 29.42 2.99
C THR A 138 16.20 29.37 3.94
N GLY A 139 17.07 28.38 3.75
CA GLY A 139 18.31 28.23 4.50
C GLY A 139 18.31 27.12 5.55
N TRP A 140 17.33 26.23 5.46
CA TRP A 140 17.26 24.96 6.20
C TRP A 140 18.44 24.05 5.84
N ARG A 141 18.95 23.32 6.84
CA ARG A 141 19.98 22.29 6.63
C ARG A 141 19.37 20.99 6.13
N ASP A 142 18.34 20.54 6.84
CA ASP A 142 17.49 19.41 6.48
C ASP A 142 16.05 19.92 6.33
N LEU A 143 15.19 19.17 5.64
CA LEU A 143 13.78 19.54 5.51
C LEU A 143 13.05 19.26 6.84
N PRO A 144 12.40 20.26 7.48
CA PRO A 144 11.53 19.99 8.62
C PRO A 144 10.20 19.35 8.14
N SER A 145 9.51 18.66 9.04
CA SER A 145 8.24 18.01 8.72
C SER A 145 7.10 19.03 8.67
N ALA A 146 6.11 18.80 7.80
CA ALA A 146 4.89 19.58 7.80
C ALA A 146 4.19 19.47 9.17
N GLY A 147 3.67 20.59 9.69
CA GLY A 147 3.10 20.66 11.04
C GLY A 147 4.11 20.90 12.17
N ASP A 148 5.42 20.84 11.91
CA ASP A 148 6.43 21.12 12.94
C ASP A 148 6.31 22.57 13.46
N GLU A 149 6.48 22.73 14.77
CA GLU A 149 6.62 24.03 15.41
C GLU A 149 8.02 24.61 15.14
N ILE A 150 8.05 25.88 14.77
CA ILE A 150 9.25 26.68 14.54
C ILE A 150 9.50 27.53 15.78
N LEU A 151 10.71 27.43 16.33
CA LEU A 151 11.17 28.27 17.44
C LEU A 151 12.47 28.97 17.08
N GLU A 152 12.54 30.27 17.33
CA GLU A 152 13.76 31.06 17.18
C GLU A 152 14.73 30.84 18.36
N VAL A 153 16.02 30.79 18.05
CA VAL A 153 17.11 30.64 19.03
C VAL A 153 18.19 31.69 18.80
N GLU A 154 19.02 31.92 19.82
CA GLU A 154 19.94 33.07 19.86
C GLU A 154 21.17 32.90 18.96
N SER A 155 21.59 31.66 18.67
CA SER A 155 22.84 31.39 17.96
C SER A 155 22.87 30.03 17.26
N GLU A 156 23.75 29.88 16.24
CA GLU A 156 23.91 28.62 15.50
C GLU A 156 24.40 27.46 16.40
N PRO A 157 25.32 27.67 17.36
CA PRO A 157 25.68 26.62 18.32
C PRO A 157 24.49 26.16 19.16
N ARG A 158 23.63 27.09 19.62
CA ARG A 158 22.42 26.74 20.37
C ARG A 158 21.44 25.93 19.52
N ALA A 159 21.25 26.30 18.26
CA ALA A 159 20.41 25.54 17.33
C ALA A 159 20.87 24.08 17.18
N ARG A 160 22.20 23.87 17.04
CA ARG A 160 22.78 22.52 16.94
C ARG A 160 22.59 21.73 18.23
N GLU A 161 22.81 22.34 19.39
CA GLU A 161 22.58 21.71 20.69
C GLU A 161 21.13 21.21 20.83
N VAL A 162 20.14 22.03 20.44
CA VAL A 162 18.72 21.64 20.46
C VAL A 162 18.45 20.47 19.52
N VAL A 163 18.98 20.52 18.29
CA VAL A 163 18.78 19.45 17.30
C VAL A 163 19.46 18.15 17.74
N ASP A 164 20.69 18.20 18.23
CA ASP A 164 21.44 17.04 18.70
C ASP A 164 20.75 16.40 19.91
N TRP A 165 20.22 17.22 20.84
CA TRP A 165 19.40 16.74 21.94
C TRP A 165 18.14 16.02 21.47
N ARG A 166 17.36 16.63 20.57
CA ARG A 166 16.12 16.03 20.02
C ARG A 166 16.39 14.73 19.27
N LYS A 167 17.52 14.64 18.54
CA LYS A 167 17.95 13.41 17.87
C LYS A 167 18.32 12.33 18.89
N TYR A 168 19.10 12.69 19.90
CA TYR A 168 19.49 11.77 20.97
C TYR A 168 18.27 11.20 21.72
N GLU A 169 17.30 12.06 22.09
CA GLU A 169 16.07 11.66 22.77
C GLU A 169 15.29 10.63 21.96
N GLN A 170 15.07 10.88 20.67
CA GLN A 170 14.39 9.94 19.79
C GLN A 170 15.16 8.62 19.62
N GLU A 171 16.50 8.68 19.48
CA GLU A 171 17.32 7.47 19.40
C GLU A 171 17.22 6.64 20.68
N GLN A 172 17.12 7.28 21.86
CA GLN A 172 16.90 6.55 23.12
C GLN A 172 15.54 5.87 23.15
N GLU A 173 14.46 6.55 22.74
CA GLU A 173 13.13 5.94 22.66
C GLU A 173 13.12 4.71 21.74
N LYS A 174 13.67 4.86 20.53
CA LYS A 174 13.82 3.74 19.59
C LYS A 174 14.66 2.61 20.16
N ASN A 175 15.78 2.93 20.81
CA ASN A 175 16.64 1.92 21.43
C ASN A 175 15.91 1.15 22.54
N ILE A 176 15.05 1.81 23.32
CA ILE A 176 14.24 1.14 24.35
C ILE A 176 13.25 0.15 23.71
N GLU A 177 12.61 0.52 22.61
CA GLU A 177 11.72 -0.37 21.85
C GLU A 177 12.48 -1.55 21.24
N ASP A 178 13.61 -1.29 20.60
CA ASP A 178 14.49 -2.31 20.02
C ASP A 178 15.02 -3.27 21.11
N LEU A 179 15.38 -2.75 22.29
CA LEU A 179 15.82 -3.56 23.43
C LEU A 179 14.71 -4.51 23.91
N LYS A 180 13.46 -4.06 23.99
CA LYS A 180 12.31 -4.93 24.33
C LYS A 180 12.16 -6.07 23.32
N MET A 181 12.19 -5.76 22.02
CA MET A 181 12.14 -6.78 20.96
C MET A 181 13.33 -7.76 21.03
N ILE A 182 14.53 -7.26 21.33
CA ILE A 182 15.73 -8.10 21.49
C ILE A 182 15.59 -9.02 22.71
N GLU A 183 15.08 -8.52 23.83
CA GLU A 183 14.86 -9.31 25.05
C GLU A 183 13.83 -10.42 24.82
N GLU A 184 12.71 -10.13 24.15
CA GLU A 184 11.71 -11.14 23.79
C GLU A 184 12.30 -12.24 22.90
N LYS A 185 12.95 -11.86 21.80
CA LYS A 185 13.62 -12.82 20.90
C LYS A 185 14.70 -13.64 21.62
N ARG A 186 15.45 -13.03 22.54
CA ARG A 186 16.45 -13.72 23.36
C ARG A 186 15.79 -14.69 24.32
N LYS A 187 14.68 -14.33 24.97
CA LYS A 187 13.94 -15.19 25.90
C LYS A 187 13.37 -16.40 25.18
N GLU A 188 12.79 -16.22 23.98
CA GLU A 188 12.33 -17.31 23.12
C GLU A 188 13.48 -18.26 22.77
N HIS A 189 14.61 -17.71 22.33
CA HIS A 189 15.81 -18.50 22.03
C HIS A 189 16.32 -19.24 23.27
N GLN A 190 16.39 -18.59 24.44
CA GLN A 190 16.81 -19.21 25.69
C GLN A 190 15.85 -20.32 26.14
N GLU A 191 14.54 -20.13 25.99
CA GLU A 191 13.54 -21.14 26.31
C GLU A 191 13.63 -22.34 25.36
N ALA A 192 13.79 -22.12 24.06
CA ALA A 192 14.06 -23.19 23.09
C ALA A 192 15.35 -23.95 23.47
N HIS A 193 16.40 -23.22 23.86
CA HIS A 193 17.67 -23.81 24.28
C HIS A 193 17.55 -24.57 25.62
N ARG A 194 16.69 -24.11 26.54
CA ARG A 194 16.36 -24.79 27.81
C ARG A 194 15.59 -26.08 27.55
N LYS A 195 14.50 -26.03 26.77
CA LYS A 195 13.71 -27.21 26.35
C LYS A 195 14.59 -28.25 25.67
N ALA A 196 15.48 -27.81 24.76
CA ALA A 196 16.46 -28.70 24.13
C ALA A 196 17.42 -29.30 25.17
N ARG A 197 17.96 -28.51 26.11
CA ARG A 197 18.84 -29.01 27.17
C ARG A 197 18.17 -30.01 28.09
N GLU A 198 16.92 -29.79 28.49
CA GLU A 198 16.14 -30.72 29.32
C GLU A 198 15.88 -32.02 28.56
N LYS A 199 15.45 -31.93 27.30
CA LYS A 199 15.22 -33.08 26.40
C LYS A 199 16.47 -33.94 26.20
N TYR A 200 17.65 -33.32 26.19
CA TYR A 200 18.93 -34.00 25.92
C TYR A 200 19.83 -34.21 27.13
N GLY A 201 19.48 -33.65 28.28
CA GLY A 201 20.36 -33.46 29.43
C GLY A 201 20.80 -34.75 30.10
N THR A 202 19.92 -35.75 30.11
CA THR A 202 20.09 -37.04 30.80
C THR A 202 20.76 -38.12 29.95
N LEU A 203 20.90 -37.92 28.63
CA LEU A 203 21.43 -38.91 27.70
C LEU A 203 22.95 -38.87 27.57
N ASN A 204 23.55 -40.05 27.32
CA ASN A 204 24.99 -40.18 27.04
C ASN A 204 25.34 -39.44 25.74
N TRP A 205 26.58 -38.99 25.58
CA TRP A 205 27.00 -38.15 24.45
C TRP A 205 26.74 -38.79 23.08
N LYS A 206 26.82 -40.13 22.98
CA LYS A 206 26.50 -40.91 21.76
C LYS A 206 25.01 -40.88 21.43
N GLU A 207 24.15 -41.07 22.44
CA GLU A 207 22.69 -41.04 22.29
C GLU A 207 22.19 -39.62 21.97
N ARG A 208 22.74 -38.61 22.65
CA ARG A 208 22.48 -37.19 22.35
C ARG A 208 22.85 -36.84 20.91
N SER A 209 23.98 -37.36 20.43
CA SER A 209 24.44 -37.14 19.05
C SER A 209 23.55 -37.87 18.02
N PHE A 210 23.10 -39.09 18.34
CA PHE A 210 22.18 -39.87 17.50
C PHE A 210 20.78 -39.22 17.39
N MET A 211 20.23 -38.74 18.50
CA MET A 211 18.93 -38.03 18.51
C MET A 211 19.00 -36.69 17.78
N LYS A 212 20.08 -35.90 17.97
CA LYS A 212 20.32 -34.68 17.20
C LYS A 212 20.48 -34.95 15.70
N TYR A 213 21.05 -36.09 15.33
CA TYR A 213 21.15 -36.51 13.93
C TYR A 213 19.78 -36.87 13.35
N GLN A 214 18.93 -37.59 14.10
CA GLN A 214 17.54 -37.85 13.68
C GLN A 214 16.73 -36.55 13.53
N GLU A 215 16.80 -35.63 14.50
CA GLU A 215 16.10 -34.35 14.38
C GLU A 215 16.65 -33.49 13.24
N LYS A 216 17.97 -33.46 12.99
CA LYS A 216 18.53 -32.77 11.82
C LYS A 216 18.14 -33.42 10.50
N LYS A 217 17.86 -34.72 10.49
CA LYS A 217 17.34 -35.43 9.34
C LYS A 217 15.87 -35.06 9.07
N GLU A 218 15.11 -34.74 10.12
CA GLU A 218 13.74 -34.24 10.04
C GLU A 218 13.65 -32.72 9.78
N GLN A 219 14.61 -31.93 10.26
CA GLN A 219 14.66 -30.49 10.05
C GLN A 219 15.15 -30.15 8.63
N LYS A 220 14.32 -29.43 7.87
CA LYS A 220 14.78 -28.78 6.63
C LYS A 220 15.92 -27.79 6.95
N PRO A 221 16.98 -27.72 6.12
CA PRO A 221 18.02 -26.72 6.30
C PRO A 221 17.42 -25.31 6.14
N LEU A 222 17.63 -24.46 7.16
CA LEU A 222 17.40 -23.02 7.07
C LEU A 222 18.36 -22.44 6.02
N LYS A 223 17.84 -22.08 4.84
CA LYS A 223 18.58 -21.30 3.84
C LYS A 223 18.71 -19.86 4.36
N SER A 224 19.79 -19.18 3.98
CA SER A 224 19.94 -17.74 4.25
C SER A 224 18.74 -16.96 3.67
N LYS A 225 18.16 -16.06 4.48
CA LYS A 225 16.88 -15.38 4.21
C LYS A 225 16.82 -14.65 2.85
N GLU A 226 17.92 -14.04 2.41
CA GLU A 226 18.02 -13.29 1.13
C GLU A 226 17.74 -14.11 -0.16
N LYS A 227 17.79 -15.44 -0.09
CA LYS A 227 17.41 -16.30 -1.23
C LYS A 227 15.98 -16.84 -1.14
N THR A 228 15.33 -16.73 0.01
CA THR A 228 14.01 -17.32 0.27
C THR A 228 12.88 -16.34 -0.08
N GLU A 229 13.09 -15.03 0.10
CA GLU A 229 12.17 -13.96 -0.33
C GLU A 229 12.07 -13.80 -1.85
N ARG A 230 12.90 -14.49 -2.65
CA ARG A 230 12.82 -14.42 -4.11
C ARG A 230 11.61 -15.14 -4.69
N ASP A 231 11.01 -16.04 -3.91
CA ASP A 231 9.78 -16.76 -4.26
C ASP A 231 8.54 -16.17 -3.54
N SER A 232 8.69 -15.19 -2.63
CA SER A 232 7.56 -14.45 -2.07
C SER A 232 7.29 -13.22 -2.94
N ASN A 233 6.01 -12.95 -3.19
CA ASN A 233 5.59 -11.79 -3.96
C ASN A 233 5.82 -10.54 -3.12
N VAL A 234 7.03 -9.99 -3.11
CA VAL A 234 7.33 -8.71 -2.46
C VAL A 234 7.30 -7.62 -3.54
N LEU A 235 6.72 -6.48 -3.24
CA LEU A 235 6.74 -5.26 -4.04
C LEU A 235 7.51 -4.17 -3.27
N PRO A 236 8.83 -4.06 -3.50
CA PRO A 236 9.61 -2.94 -2.98
C PRO A 236 9.27 -1.67 -3.75
N ILE A 237 9.00 -0.59 -3.04
CA ILE A 237 8.66 0.69 -3.66
C ILE A 237 9.52 1.82 -3.11
N ILE A 238 9.72 2.82 -3.96
CA ILE A 238 10.32 4.10 -3.58
C ILE A 238 9.35 5.20 -3.95
N ILE A 239 9.09 6.12 -3.01
CA ILE A 239 8.18 7.25 -3.22
C ILE A 239 8.97 8.56 -3.24
N LYS A 240 8.68 9.38 -4.23
CA LYS A 240 9.16 10.76 -4.32
C LYS A 240 8.01 11.72 -4.52
N GLY A 241 7.80 12.63 -3.58
CA GLY A 241 6.80 13.70 -3.69
C GLY A 241 7.45 15.07 -3.88
N ASP A 242 6.66 16.04 -4.32
CA ASP A 242 7.08 17.43 -4.47
C ASP A 242 7.18 18.17 -3.14
N VAL A 243 6.20 17.93 -2.26
CA VAL A 243 6.09 18.48 -0.90
C VAL A 243 5.97 17.34 0.13
N ASP A 244 6.30 17.62 1.38
CA ASP A 244 6.26 16.66 2.49
C ASP A 244 4.84 16.10 2.74
N GLY A 245 3.81 16.95 2.75
CA GLY A 245 2.43 16.52 2.99
C GLY A 245 1.88 15.57 1.92
N SER A 246 2.30 15.72 0.65
CA SER A 246 1.96 14.78 -0.42
C SER A 246 2.57 13.40 -0.16
N VAL A 247 3.81 13.35 0.32
CA VAL A 247 4.47 12.08 0.66
C VAL A 247 3.75 11.43 1.83
N GLU A 248 3.49 12.18 2.89
CA GLU A 248 2.78 11.69 4.08
C GLU A 248 1.40 11.12 3.72
N ALA A 249 0.63 11.81 2.88
CA ALA A 249 -0.67 11.31 2.41
C ALA A 249 -0.56 9.96 1.71
N ILE A 250 0.47 9.77 0.86
CA ILE A 250 0.70 8.49 0.18
C ILE A 250 1.14 7.41 1.19
N LEU A 251 1.98 7.76 2.17
CA LEU A 251 2.41 6.83 3.22
C LEU A 251 1.23 6.37 4.09
N ASN A 252 0.32 7.29 4.45
CA ASN A 252 -0.88 6.96 5.20
C ASN A 252 -1.81 6.02 4.40
N ILE A 253 -1.91 6.23 3.07
CA ILE A 253 -2.62 5.29 2.20
C ILE A 253 -1.95 3.92 2.22
N MET A 254 -0.63 3.85 2.15
CA MET A 254 0.08 2.57 2.21
C MET A 254 -0.07 1.85 3.54
N ASP A 255 -0.21 2.58 4.64
CA ASP A 255 -0.45 1.99 5.97
C ASP A 255 -1.82 1.30 6.07
N THR A 256 -2.77 1.65 5.19
CA THR A 256 -4.06 0.93 5.07
C THR A 256 -3.93 -0.46 4.44
N TYR A 257 -2.74 -0.82 3.93
CA TYR A 257 -2.52 -2.09 3.26
C TYR A 257 -2.68 -3.29 4.18
N ASP A 258 -3.63 -4.17 3.86
CA ASP A 258 -4.01 -5.33 4.69
C ASP A 258 -3.77 -6.69 4.01
N ALA A 259 -3.33 -6.68 2.74
CA ALA A 259 -3.15 -7.88 1.92
C ALA A 259 -1.73 -8.48 1.95
N SER A 260 -1.02 -8.40 3.09
CA SER A 260 0.37 -8.89 3.21
C SER A 260 0.55 -10.39 2.97
N HIS A 261 -0.53 -11.17 3.03
CA HIS A 261 -0.54 -12.61 2.73
C HIS A 261 -0.52 -12.91 1.22
N GLU A 262 -0.94 -11.94 0.40
CA GLU A 262 -1.02 -12.01 -1.06
C GLU A 262 0.29 -11.52 -1.69
N CYS A 263 0.68 -10.31 -1.31
CA CYS A 263 1.90 -9.63 -1.74
C CYS A 263 2.39 -8.76 -0.58
N GLU A 264 3.69 -8.71 -0.31
CA GLU A 264 4.24 -7.86 0.73
C GLU A 264 4.62 -6.51 0.12
N LEU A 265 3.97 -5.42 0.56
CA LEU A 265 4.28 -4.07 0.12
C LEU A 265 5.38 -3.50 1.02
N GLU A 266 6.59 -3.29 0.47
CA GLU A 266 7.75 -2.85 1.24
C GLU A 266 8.17 -1.44 0.80
N LEU A 267 8.08 -0.48 1.72
CA LEU A 267 8.61 0.86 1.50
C LEU A 267 10.12 0.88 1.76
N VAL A 268 10.91 0.93 0.69
CA VAL A 268 12.38 0.96 0.81
C VAL A 268 12.86 2.37 1.15
N HIS A 269 12.27 3.38 0.51
CA HIS A 269 12.69 4.76 0.66
C HIS A 269 11.55 5.71 0.28
N PHE A 270 11.41 6.79 1.02
CA PHE A 270 10.57 7.91 0.66
C PHE A 270 11.36 9.22 0.77
N GLY A 271 10.96 10.24 0.04
CA GLY A 271 11.51 11.57 0.26
C GLY A 271 10.91 12.64 -0.64
N VAL A 272 11.32 13.87 -0.37
CA VAL A 272 10.84 15.06 -1.07
C VAL A 272 11.84 15.48 -2.15
N GLY A 273 11.31 15.93 -3.29
CA GLY A 273 12.05 16.40 -4.45
C GLY A 273 12.13 15.39 -5.60
N ASP A 274 12.68 15.87 -6.72
CA ASP A 274 12.83 15.11 -7.96
C ASP A 274 13.62 13.80 -7.80
N ILE A 275 13.35 12.86 -8.70
CA ILE A 275 13.99 11.54 -8.70
C ILE A 275 15.49 11.69 -8.97
N SER A 276 16.31 11.14 -8.06
CA SER A 276 17.75 11.19 -8.10
C SER A 276 18.36 9.86 -8.57
N GLU A 277 19.67 9.87 -8.86
CA GLU A 277 20.40 8.65 -9.21
C GLU A 277 20.45 7.65 -8.04
N ASN A 278 20.45 8.13 -6.79
CA ASN A 278 20.43 7.27 -5.61
C ASN A 278 19.15 6.43 -5.55
N ASP A 279 18.00 7.04 -5.89
CA ASP A 279 16.71 6.34 -5.91
C ASP A 279 16.69 5.23 -6.96
N VAL A 280 17.29 5.48 -8.14
CA VAL A 280 17.45 4.46 -9.19
C VAL A 280 18.36 3.31 -8.73
N ASN A 281 19.45 3.62 -8.01
CA ASN A 281 20.37 2.60 -7.49
C ASN A 281 19.72 1.72 -6.41
N LEU A 282 18.94 2.34 -5.51
CA LEU A 282 18.17 1.62 -4.50
C LEU A 282 17.12 0.72 -5.17
N ALA A 283 16.34 1.26 -6.10
CA ALA A 283 15.34 0.48 -6.82
C ALA A 283 15.95 -0.67 -7.63
N GLU A 284 17.12 -0.49 -8.23
CA GLU A 284 17.86 -1.57 -8.91
C GLU A 284 18.23 -2.70 -7.93
N THR A 285 18.74 -2.34 -6.76
CA THR A 285 19.21 -3.28 -5.73
C THR A 285 18.07 -4.16 -5.21
N PHE A 286 16.92 -3.54 -4.93
CA PHE A 286 15.74 -4.22 -4.40
C PHE A 286 14.76 -4.68 -5.48
N ARG A 287 15.03 -4.44 -6.77
CA ARG A 287 14.08 -4.66 -7.89
C ARG A 287 12.73 -3.98 -7.66
N GLY A 288 12.81 -2.78 -7.10
CA GLY A 288 11.65 -1.96 -6.77
C GLY A 288 11.14 -1.12 -7.93
N VAL A 289 10.01 -0.48 -7.69
CA VAL A 289 9.40 0.50 -8.60
C VAL A 289 9.46 1.88 -7.96
N ILE A 290 9.81 2.90 -8.75
CA ILE A 290 9.85 4.28 -8.28
C ILE A 290 8.55 4.98 -8.68
N TYR A 291 7.81 5.46 -7.69
CA TYR A 291 6.62 6.28 -7.84
C TYR A 291 6.96 7.74 -7.54
N GLY A 292 6.81 8.61 -8.54
CA GLY A 292 6.95 10.05 -8.39
C GLY A 292 5.59 10.74 -8.38
N PHE A 293 5.30 11.55 -7.38
CA PHE A 293 4.10 12.39 -7.28
C PHE A 293 4.46 13.87 -7.46
N ASN A 294 3.95 14.48 -8.52
CA ASN A 294 4.20 15.86 -8.93
C ASN A 294 5.70 16.26 -9.06
N VAL A 295 6.57 15.26 -9.24
CA VAL A 295 8.01 15.40 -9.42
C VAL A 295 8.43 15.10 -10.86
N ASN A 296 9.68 15.43 -11.18
CA ASN A 296 10.28 15.18 -12.48
C ASN A 296 11.42 14.16 -12.40
N ALA A 297 11.67 13.49 -13.53
CA ALA A 297 12.82 12.62 -13.75
C ALA A 297 13.56 13.10 -15.00
N GLY A 298 14.73 13.70 -14.83
CA GLY A 298 15.52 14.21 -15.95
C GLY A 298 15.95 13.10 -16.93
N ASN A 299 16.26 13.47 -18.18
CA ASN A 299 16.63 12.52 -19.24
C ASN A 299 17.79 11.59 -18.84
N VAL A 300 18.78 12.12 -18.11
CA VAL A 300 19.93 11.32 -17.61
C VAL A 300 19.45 10.22 -16.65
N ILE A 301 18.52 10.54 -15.75
CA ILE A 301 17.95 9.62 -14.77
C ILE A 301 17.09 8.56 -15.49
N GLN A 302 16.27 8.96 -16.45
CA GLN A 302 15.48 8.01 -17.25
C GLN A 302 16.35 7.05 -18.06
N GLN A 303 17.43 7.54 -18.68
CA GLN A 303 18.38 6.68 -19.39
C GLN A 303 19.11 5.72 -18.45
N SER A 304 19.47 6.17 -17.24
CA SER A 304 20.08 5.31 -16.21
C SER A 304 19.11 4.22 -15.76
N ALA A 305 17.86 4.59 -15.46
CA ALA A 305 16.80 3.66 -15.09
C ALA A 305 16.51 2.64 -16.20
N ALA A 306 16.47 3.07 -17.47
CA ALA A 306 16.29 2.17 -18.61
C ALA A 306 17.44 1.16 -18.75
N LYS A 307 18.69 1.58 -18.54
CA LYS A 307 19.87 0.69 -18.54
C LYS A 307 19.78 -0.35 -17.41
N LYS A 308 19.34 0.09 -16.23
CA LYS A 308 19.19 -0.73 -15.01
C LYS A 308 17.87 -1.51 -14.95
N ARG A 309 17.00 -1.34 -15.94
CA ARG A 309 15.65 -1.94 -16.02
C ARG A 309 14.76 -1.59 -14.82
N VAL A 310 14.93 -0.39 -14.26
CA VAL A 310 14.11 0.16 -13.19
C VAL A 310 12.92 0.90 -13.80
N LYS A 311 11.71 0.61 -13.33
CA LYS A 311 10.49 1.31 -13.73
C LYS A 311 10.35 2.61 -12.94
N ILE A 312 10.20 3.74 -13.64
CA ILE A 312 9.84 5.03 -13.06
C ILE A 312 8.43 5.38 -13.53
N LYS A 313 7.49 5.57 -12.59
CA LYS A 313 6.10 5.94 -12.86
C LYS A 313 5.81 7.30 -12.23
N LEU A 314 5.46 8.28 -13.05
CA LEU A 314 5.23 9.67 -12.63
C LEU A 314 3.74 10.00 -12.70
N HIS A 315 3.20 10.51 -11.60
CA HIS A 315 1.80 10.81 -11.41
C HIS A 315 1.60 12.24 -10.93
N LYS A 316 0.47 12.85 -11.31
CA LYS A 316 0.03 14.16 -10.81
C LYS A 316 -1.26 14.08 -9.98
N ILE A 317 -1.90 12.92 -9.96
CA ILE A 317 -3.19 12.68 -9.32
C ILE A 317 -3.02 11.45 -8.42
N ILE A 318 -3.35 11.60 -7.14
CA ILE A 318 -3.02 10.59 -6.12
C ILE A 318 -3.75 9.26 -6.36
N TYR A 319 -5.03 9.31 -6.73
CA TYR A 319 -5.84 8.13 -7.06
C TYR A 319 -5.22 7.30 -8.20
N ARG A 320 -4.66 7.96 -9.23
CA ARG A 320 -4.00 7.27 -10.35
C ARG A 320 -2.70 6.57 -9.93
N LEU A 321 -1.98 7.14 -8.96
CA LEU A 321 -0.81 6.51 -8.38
C LEU A 321 -1.21 5.24 -7.63
N VAL A 322 -2.30 5.31 -6.87
CA VAL A 322 -2.79 4.17 -6.08
C VAL A 322 -3.38 3.07 -6.97
N GLU A 323 -4.14 3.41 -8.01
CA GLU A 323 -4.61 2.47 -9.04
C GLU A 323 -3.44 1.72 -9.69
N ASP A 324 -2.36 2.43 -10.04
CA ASP A 324 -1.15 1.86 -10.64
C ASP A 324 -0.35 1.00 -9.63
N LEU A 325 -0.41 1.34 -8.34
CA LEU A 325 0.13 0.51 -7.26
C LEU A 325 -0.66 -0.79 -7.12
N GLN A 326 -2.01 -0.73 -7.13
CA GLN A 326 -2.88 -1.90 -7.14
C GLN A 326 -2.64 -2.77 -8.39
N GLU A 327 -2.41 -2.17 -9.55
CA GLU A 327 -2.06 -2.89 -10.77
C GLU A 327 -0.71 -3.61 -10.65
N GLU A 328 0.31 -2.96 -10.09
CA GLU A 328 1.63 -3.57 -9.91
C GLU A 328 1.61 -4.69 -8.85
N LEU A 329 0.84 -4.52 -7.76
CA LEU A 329 0.56 -5.60 -6.80
C LEU A 329 -0.12 -6.79 -7.49
N SER A 330 -1.18 -6.51 -8.25
CA SER A 330 -1.95 -7.53 -8.94
C SER A 330 -1.12 -8.29 -9.99
N SER A 331 -0.22 -7.59 -10.68
CA SER A 331 0.71 -8.17 -11.66
C SER A 331 1.71 -9.16 -11.02
N ARG A 332 1.99 -9.03 -9.72
CA ARG A 332 2.87 -9.93 -8.96
C ARG A 332 2.13 -11.06 -8.26
N LEU A 333 0.79 -11.04 -8.24
CA LEU A 333 0.01 -12.14 -7.67
C LEU A 333 0.12 -13.40 -8.53
N PRO A 334 0.06 -14.60 -7.92
CA PRO A 334 -0.02 -15.82 -8.69
C PRO A 334 -1.37 -15.87 -9.44
N CYS A 335 -1.34 -16.27 -10.71
CA CYS A 335 -2.57 -16.50 -11.47
C CYS A 335 -3.45 -17.51 -10.72
N THR A 336 -4.72 -17.16 -10.55
CA THR A 336 -5.70 -18.10 -10.01
C THR A 336 -6.25 -18.92 -11.16
N VAL A 337 -6.34 -20.23 -10.97
CA VAL A 337 -6.85 -21.16 -11.99
C VAL A 337 -8.34 -21.36 -11.75
N GLU A 338 -9.17 -20.88 -12.68
CA GLU A 338 -10.62 -21.12 -12.64
C GLU A 338 -11.00 -22.29 -13.55
N GLU A 339 -11.70 -23.26 -12.97
CA GLU A 339 -12.24 -24.41 -13.70
C GLU A 339 -13.54 -24.03 -14.41
N HIS A 340 -13.50 -24.01 -15.74
CA HIS A 340 -14.65 -23.79 -16.60
C HIS A 340 -15.18 -25.14 -17.13
N PRO A 341 -16.40 -25.57 -16.76
CA PRO A 341 -16.95 -26.82 -17.25
C PRO A 341 -17.26 -26.74 -18.75
N ILE A 342 -16.77 -27.71 -19.52
CA ILE A 342 -17.00 -27.83 -20.97
C ILE A 342 -18.09 -28.86 -21.26
N GLY A 343 -18.15 -29.93 -20.47
CA GLY A 343 -19.14 -30.97 -20.66
C GLY A 343 -19.25 -31.94 -19.48
N GLU A 344 -20.41 -32.57 -19.39
CA GLU A 344 -20.79 -33.50 -18.33
C GLU A 344 -21.27 -34.81 -18.96
N ALA A 345 -20.81 -35.94 -18.44
CA ALA A 345 -21.20 -37.27 -18.89
C ALA A 345 -21.45 -38.20 -17.70
N SER A 346 -22.47 -39.04 -17.81
CA SER A 346 -22.79 -40.05 -16.78
C SER A 346 -22.30 -41.42 -17.19
N ILE A 347 -21.68 -42.15 -16.26
CA ILE A 347 -21.24 -43.54 -16.47
C ILE A 347 -22.45 -44.48 -16.43
N LEU A 348 -22.66 -45.23 -17.51
CA LEU A 348 -23.75 -46.20 -17.66
C LEU A 348 -23.29 -47.64 -17.44
N ALA A 349 -22.06 -47.95 -17.87
CA ALA A 349 -21.51 -49.30 -17.78
C ALA A 349 -19.99 -49.25 -17.63
N THR A 350 -19.41 -50.29 -17.03
CA THR A 350 -17.98 -50.44 -16.83
C THR A 350 -17.48 -51.69 -17.52
N PHE A 351 -16.43 -51.57 -18.31
CA PHE A 351 -15.82 -52.64 -19.08
C PHE A 351 -14.38 -52.87 -18.64
N SER A 352 -13.86 -54.07 -18.89
CA SER A 352 -12.44 -54.37 -18.77
C SER A 352 -11.94 -54.88 -20.11
N VAL A 353 -11.21 -54.04 -20.84
CA VAL A 353 -10.72 -54.37 -22.17
C VAL A 353 -9.27 -54.84 -22.06
N ALA A 354 -8.94 -55.96 -22.71
CA ALA A 354 -7.56 -56.43 -22.81
C ALA A 354 -6.85 -55.69 -23.94
N GLU A 355 -5.96 -54.77 -23.59
CA GLU A 355 -5.12 -54.05 -24.55
C GLU A 355 -3.69 -54.59 -24.41
N GLY A 356 -3.34 -55.55 -25.28
CA GLY A 356 -2.11 -56.33 -25.17
C GLY A 356 -2.10 -57.28 -23.97
N LYS A 357 -1.13 -57.12 -23.06
CA LYS A 357 -1.00 -57.94 -21.82
C LYS A 357 -1.67 -57.32 -20.59
N LYS A 358 -2.21 -56.09 -20.69
CA LYS A 358 -2.84 -55.37 -19.58
C LYS A 358 -4.36 -55.35 -19.72
N LYS A 359 -5.06 -55.43 -18.60
CA LYS A 359 -6.50 -55.17 -18.52
C LYS A 359 -6.72 -53.70 -18.17
N VAL A 360 -7.33 -52.96 -19.08
CA VAL A 360 -7.62 -51.53 -18.90
C VAL A 360 -9.10 -51.38 -18.53
N PRO A 361 -9.42 -50.72 -17.40
CA PRO A 361 -10.80 -50.38 -17.07
C PRO A 361 -11.30 -49.28 -18.02
N VAL A 362 -12.47 -49.49 -18.62
CA VAL A 362 -13.10 -48.54 -19.55
C VAL A 362 -14.49 -48.20 -19.05
N ALA A 363 -14.77 -46.92 -18.83
CA ALA A 363 -16.09 -46.43 -18.48
C ALA A 363 -16.90 -46.11 -19.75
N GLY A 364 -17.99 -46.82 -19.96
CA GLY A 364 -19.00 -46.50 -20.97
C GLY A 364 -19.93 -45.41 -20.45
N CYS A 365 -19.84 -44.22 -21.05
CA CYS A 365 -20.50 -43.01 -20.58
C CYS A 365 -21.35 -42.40 -21.69
N ARG A 366 -22.36 -41.62 -21.31
CA ARG A 366 -23.16 -40.82 -22.24
C ARG A 366 -23.03 -39.35 -21.88
N VAL A 367 -22.71 -38.52 -22.86
CA VAL A 367 -22.57 -37.07 -22.68
C VAL A 367 -23.96 -36.45 -22.50
N GLN A 368 -24.21 -35.85 -21.34
CA GLN A 368 -25.50 -35.23 -21.00
C GLN A 368 -25.56 -33.76 -21.41
N LYS A 369 -24.48 -33.02 -21.19
CA LYS A 369 -24.39 -31.59 -21.49
C LYS A 369 -23.02 -31.26 -22.06
N GLY A 370 -22.96 -30.32 -23.00
CA GLY A 370 -21.71 -29.86 -23.59
C GLY A 370 -20.99 -30.94 -24.39
N GLN A 371 -19.65 -30.94 -24.34
CA GLN A 371 -18.81 -31.89 -25.08
C GLN A 371 -17.62 -32.36 -24.26
N LEU A 372 -17.13 -33.57 -24.55
CA LEU A 372 -15.90 -34.10 -23.96
C LEU A 372 -14.76 -34.00 -24.97
N GLU A 373 -13.67 -33.34 -24.58
CA GLU A 373 -12.48 -33.19 -25.43
C GLU A 373 -11.28 -33.91 -24.80
N LYS A 374 -10.66 -34.83 -25.53
CA LYS A 374 -9.56 -35.69 -25.00
C LYS A 374 -8.39 -34.91 -24.41
N GLN A 375 -8.11 -33.72 -24.93
CA GLN A 375 -6.95 -32.90 -24.53
C GLN A 375 -7.19 -32.08 -23.26
N LYS A 376 -8.43 -32.01 -22.77
CA LYS A 376 -8.81 -31.23 -21.59
C LYS A 376 -8.68 -32.07 -20.31
N LYS A 377 -8.85 -31.44 -19.17
CA LYS A 377 -8.81 -32.11 -17.86
C LYS A 377 -10.18 -32.65 -17.49
N PHE A 378 -10.19 -33.72 -16.73
CA PHE A 378 -11.38 -34.44 -16.32
C PHE A 378 -11.39 -34.62 -14.82
N LYS A 379 -12.59 -34.56 -14.24
CA LYS A 379 -12.83 -34.93 -12.84
C LYS A 379 -13.94 -35.95 -12.74
N LEU A 380 -13.72 -36.97 -11.92
CA LEU A 380 -14.72 -37.99 -11.60
C LEU A 380 -15.42 -37.60 -10.31
N ILE A 381 -16.75 -37.56 -10.34
CA ILE A 381 -17.62 -37.17 -9.24
C ILE A 381 -18.53 -38.34 -8.87
N ARG A 382 -18.58 -38.68 -7.58
CA ARG A 382 -19.44 -39.72 -7.03
C ARG A 382 -20.20 -39.16 -5.84
N ASN A 383 -21.54 -39.17 -5.91
CA ASN A 383 -22.41 -38.61 -4.88
C ASN A 383 -22.03 -37.17 -4.47
N GLY A 384 -21.62 -36.34 -5.44
CA GLY A 384 -21.18 -34.96 -5.21
C GLY A 384 -19.71 -34.79 -4.76
N HIS A 385 -18.97 -35.87 -4.49
CA HIS A 385 -17.55 -35.79 -4.11
C HIS A 385 -16.62 -36.04 -5.30
N VAL A 386 -15.58 -35.21 -5.44
CA VAL A 386 -14.53 -35.40 -6.45
C VAL A 386 -13.61 -36.55 -6.02
N ILE A 387 -13.64 -37.65 -6.75
CA ILE A 387 -12.84 -38.85 -6.48
C ILE A 387 -11.49 -38.79 -7.19
N TRP A 388 -11.44 -38.14 -8.37
CA TRP A 388 -10.23 -38.04 -9.17
C TRP A 388 -10.22 -36.77 -10.01
N LYS A 389 -9.01 -36.26 -10.28
CA LYS A 389 -8.72 -35.21 -11.25
C LYS A 389 -7.50 -35.64 -12.06
N GLY A 390 -7.58 -35.52 -13.39
CA GLY A 390 -6.45 -35.83 -14.25
C GLY A 390 -6.82 -35.77 -15.73
N SER A 391 -6.06 -36.50 -16.55
CA SER A 391 -6.25 -36.56 -18.00
C SER A 391 -6.65 -37.97 -18.44
N LEU A 392 -7.30 -38.07 -19.60
CA LEU A 392 -7.66 -39.37 -20.17
C LEU A 392 -6.49 -40.00 -20.91
N THR A 393 -6.36 -41.32 -20.79
CA THR A 393 -5.46 -42.11 -21.64
C THR A 393 -6.06 -42.33 -23.03
N SER A 394 -7.34 -42.73 -23.09
CA SER A 394 -8.07 -42.95 -24.34
C SER A 394 -9.52 -42.47 -24.24
N LEU A 395 -10.00 -41.95 -25.37
CA LEU A 395 -11.37 -41.51 -25.60
C LEU A 395 -11.81 -42.17 -26.91
N LYS A 396 -12.68 -43.17 -26.84
CA LYS A 396 -13.14 -43.95 -27.99
C LYS A 396 -14.65 -43.84 -28.16
N HIS A 397 -15.12 -43.73 -29.39
CA HIS A 397 -16.53 -43.88 -29.75
C HIS A 397 -16.64 -45.14 -30.61
N HIS A 398 -17.37 -46.15 -30.12
CA HIS A 398 -17.33 -47.51 -30.66
C HIS A 398 -15.91 -48.10 -30.74
N LYS A 399 -15.29 -48.16 -31.94
CA LYS A 399 -13.95 -48.70 -32.17
C LYS A 399 -12.92 -47.64 -32.54
N ASP A 400 -13.35 -46.40 -32.74
CA ASP A 400 -12.50 -45.32 -33.24
C ASP A 400 -12.04 -44.42 -32.09
N ASP A 401 -10.76 -44.06 -32.06
CA ASP A 401 -10.26 -43.02 -31.16
C ASP A 401 -10.75 -41.65 -31.67
N VAL A 402 -11.42 -40.90 -30.82
CA VAL A 402 -12.02 -39.61 -31.16
C VAL A 402 -11.45 -38.52 -30.27
N SER A 403 -11.25 -37.32 -30.83
CA SER A 403 -10.77 -36.16 -30.07
C SER A 403 -11.89 -35.45 -29.31
N VAL A 404 -13.11 -35.40 -29.87
CA VAL A 404 -14.26 -34.67 -29.33
C VAL A 404 -15.53 -35.51 -29.43
N ILE A 405 -16.31 -35.58 -28.35
CA ILE A 405 -17.61 -36.26 -28.30
C ILE A 405 -18.70 -35.28 -27.86
N LYS A 406 -19.73 -35.15 -28.70
CA LYS A 406 -20.83 -34.19 -28.52
C LYS A 406 -21.93 -34.75 -27.63
N THR A 407 -22.82 -33.86 -27.18
CA THR A 407 -24.00 -34.19 -26.38
C THR A 407 -24.83 -35.31 -27.02
N GLY A 408 -25.28 -36.28 -26.20
CA GLY A 408 -26.12 -37.40 -26.60
C GLY A 408 -25.37 -38.60 -27.19
N MET A 409 -24.06 -38.50 -27.44
CA MET A 409 -23.25 -39.60 -27.95
C MET A 409 -22.66 -40.46 -26.82
N ASP A 410 -22.44 -41.75 -27.11
CA ASP A 410 -21.88 -42.73 -26.18
C ASP A 410 -20.36 -42.85 -26.36
N CYS A 411 -19.61 -42.85 -25.27
CA CYS A 411 -18.16 -42.90 -25.30
C CYS A 411 -17.56 -43.89 -24.31
N GLY A 412 -16.45 -44.52 -24.71
CA GLY A 412 -15.56 -45.26 -23.82
C GLY A 412 -14.41 -44.37 -23.35
N LEU A 413 -14.26 -44.26 -22.03
CA LEU A 413 -13.23 -43.47 -21.36
C LEU A 413 -12.27 -44.38 -20.59
N SER A 414 -10.96 -44.17 -20.72
CA SER A 414 -9.96 -44.76 -19.82
C SER A 414 -9.10 -43.67 -19.17
N LEU A 415 -8.91 -43.77 -17.85
CA LEU A 415 -8.09 -42.81 -17.10
C LEU A 415 -6.61 -43.16 -17.20
N ASP A 416 -5.75 -42.21 -16.84
CA ASP A 416 -4.30 -42.40 -16.64
C ASP A 416 -3.97 -43.23 -15.39
N GLU A 417 -4.85 -43.21 -14.39
CA GLU A 417 -4.62 -43.86 -13.10
C GLU A 417 -5.38 -45.19 -12.94
N GLU A 418 -4.61 -46.29 -12.88
CA GLU A 418 -5.13 -47.68 -12.81
C GLU A 418 -5.84 -48.02 -11.48
N LYS A 419 -5.71 -47.19 -10.43
CA LYS A 419 -6.27 -47.45 -9.09
C LYS A 419 -7.73 -47.04 -8.91
N ILE A 420 -8.32 -46.37 -9.89
CA ILE A 420 -9.65 -45.80 -9.76
C ILE A 420 -10.69 -46.77 -10.31
N GLU A 421 -11.62 -47.14 -9.45
CA GLU A 421 -12.76 -47.95 -9.83
C GLU A 421 -13.91 -47.06 -10.28
N PHE A 422 -14.40 -47.29 -11.49
CA PHE A 422 -15.63 -46.69 -11.98
C PHE A 422 -16.85 -47.41 -11.40
N LYS A 423 -17.91 -46.66 -11.08
CA LYS A 423 -19.22 -47.22 -10.70
C LYS A 423 -20.31 -46.67 -11.62
N VAL A 424 -21.34 -47.48 -11.84
CA VAL A 424 -22.53 -47.05 -12.58
C VAL A 424 -23.22 -45.95 -11.77
N GLY A 425 -23.56 -44.85 -12.44
CA GLY A 425 -24.12 -43.66 -11.81
C GLY A 425 -23.10 -42.60 -11.38
N ASP A 426 -21.79 -42.83 -11.57
CA ASP A 426 -20.79 -41.77 -11.42
C ASP A 426 -20.94 -40.73 -12.54
N GLU A 427 -20.50 -39.51 -12.25
CA GLU A 427 -20.46 -38.39 -13.20
C GLU A 427 -19.03 -38.02 -13.54
N ILE A 428 -18.77 -37.73 -14.81
CA ILE A 428 -17.49 -37.26 -15.31
C ILE A 428 -17.70 -35.85 -15.86
N VAL A 429 -16.93 -34.90 -15.35
CA VAL A 429 -16.94 -33.51 -15.81
C VAL A 429 -15.64 -33.21 -16.53
N CYS A 430 -15.75 -32.83 -17.79
CA CYS A 430 -14.67 -32.26 -18.60
C CYS A 430 -14.60 -30.76 -18.33
N TYR A 431 -13.43 -30.26 -17.96
CA TYR A 431 -13.24 -28.84 -17.66
C TYR A 431 -11.95 -28.31 -18.29
N GLU A 432 -11.96 -27.01 -18.57
CA GLU A 432 -10.79 -26.25 -18.97
C GLU A 432 -10.34 -25.41 -17.79
N GLU A 433 -9.04 -25.38 -17.56
CA GLU A 433 -8.43 -24.45 -16.63
C GLU A 433 -8.11 -23.17 -17.39
N LYS A 434 -8.73 -22.06 -16.97
CA LYS A 434 -8.36 -20.73 -17.47
C LYS A 434 -7.59 -20.02 -16.36
N GLU A 435 -6.41 -19.54 -16.71
CA GLU A 435 -5.65 -18.66 -15.84
C GLU A 435 -6.33 -17.29 -15.84
N VAL A 436 -6.78 -16.86 -14.66
CA VAL A 436 -7.33 -15.54 -14.42
C VAL A 436 -6.31 -14.76 -13.59
N LEU A 437 -6.01 -13.54 -14.03
CA LEU A 437 -5.17 -12.63 -13.26
C LEU A 437 -5.91 -12.27 -11.96
N ALA A 438 -5.31 -12.62 -10.83
CA ALA A 438 -5.82 -12.21 -9.54
C ALA A 438 -5.67 -10.68 -9.43
N LYS A 439 -6.68 -10.03 -8.84
CA LYS A 439 -6.57 -8.64 -8.40
C LYS A 439 -6.24 -8.64 -6.92
N THR A 440 -5.53 -7.60 -6.49
CA THR A 440 -5.30 -7.39 -5.06
C THR A 440 -6.63 -7.27 -4.32
N SER A 441 -6.72 -7.90 -3.15
CA SER A 441 -7.86 -7.71 -2.25
C SER A 441 -7.84 -6.37 -1.52
N TRP A 442 -6.73 -5.64 -1.58
CA TRP A 442 -6.58 -4.35 -0.92
C TRP A 442 -7.47 -3.28 -1.55
N ASP A 443 -8.36 -2.73 -0.73
CA ASP A 443 -9.17 -1.55 -1.01
C ASP A 443 -8.73 -0.42 -0.05
N PRO A 444 -8.20 0.69 -0.57
CA PRO A 444 -7.66 1.75 0.27
C PRO A 444 -8.72 2.60 0.99
N GLY A 445 -10.01 2.41 0.70
CA GLY A 445 -11.11 2.96 1.50
C GLY A 445 -11.40 4.46 1.35
N PHE A 446 -10.80 5.13 0.36
CA PHE A 446 -11.01 6.57 0.08
C PHE A 446 -11.66 6.85 -1.28
#